data_AF-A0A240C7E9-F1
#
_entry.id   AF-A0A240C7E9-F1
#
_cell.length_a   1.000
_cell.length_b   1.000
_cell.length_c   1.000
_cell.angle_alpha   90.00
_cell.angle_beta   90.00
_cell.angle_gamma   90.00
#
_symmetry.space_group_name_H-M   'P 1'
#
loop_
_entity.id
_entity.type
_entity.pdbx_description
1 polymer ?
#
loop_
_entity_poly.entity_id
_entity_poly.type
_entity_poly.pdbx_seq_one_letter_code
_entity_poly.pdbx_strand_id
1 'polypeptide(L)'
;MFLLGKLFSGKDSAKVRAIKMLPEVYAEMVGEAGRCRLKRLRAEIGMFELHFISESGEKYVCLMTACVTGVDLVFAANNRSVLVSRPFSPEKLRPVFDIALADCTISMS
;
A
#
# COMPACT_ATOMS: atom_id res chain seq x y z
N MET A 1 13.60 8.05 -23.07
CA MET A 1 12.32 7.70 -22.42
C MET A 1 12.56 6.52 -21.48
N PHE A 2 12.61 6.75 -20.16
CA PHE A 2 12.78 5.67 -19.18
C PHE A 2 11.46 4.90 -19.06
N LEU A 3 11.46 3.64 -19.48
CA LEU A 3 10.31 2.75 -19.30
C LEU A 3 10.24 2.34 -17.83
N LEU A 4 9.25 2.88 -17.10
CA LEU A 4 8.85 2.44 -15.75
C LEU A 4 8.67 0.91 -15.68
N GLY A 5 8.35 0.26 -16.80
CA GLY A 5 8.24 -1.21 -16.92
C GLY A 5 9.48 -2.02 -16.55
N LYS A 6 10.68 -1.43 -16.46
CA LYS A 6 11.88 -2.11 -15.93
C LYS A 6 12.00 -2.08 -14.41
N LEU A 7 11.24 -1.24 -13.69
CA LEU A 7 11.35 -1.13 -12.22
C LEU A 7 10.69 -2.31 -11.49
N PHE A 8 9.79 -3.02 -12.17
CA PHE A 8 9.06 -4.18 -11.64
C PHE A 8 9.15 -5.41 -12.56
N SER A 9 10.11 -5.47 -13.49
CA SER A 9 10.20 -6.50 -14.55
C SER A 9 10.45 -7.94 -14.07
N GLY A 10 10.49 -8.19 -12.77
CA GLY A 10 10.35 -9.52 -12.21
C GLY A 10 8.94 -9.67 -11.67
N LYS A 11 8.17 -10.63 -12.23
CA LYS A 11 6.80 -11.00 -11.80
C LYS A 11 6.69 -11.36 -10.30
N ASP A 12 7.83 -11.38 -9.59
CA ASP A 12 7.94 -11.54 -8.14
C ASP A 12 9.09 -10.71 -7.51
N SER A 13 9.29 -9.46 -7.95
CA SER A 13 10.25 -8.59 -7.26
C SER A 13 9.78 -8.36 -5.82
N ALA A 14 10.69 -8.41 -4.82
CA ALA A 14 10.36 -8.20 -3.41
C ALA A 14 9.52 -6.94 -3.14
N LYS A 15 9.57 -5.98 -4.06
CA LYS A 15 8.82 -4.73 -4.08
C LYS A 15 7.32 -4.94 -4.37
N VAL A 16 6.98 -5.77 -5.36
CA VAL A 16 5.58 -6.19 -5.61
C VAL A 16 5.06 -7.00 -4.42
N ARG A 17 5.92 -7.87 -3.84
CA ARG A 17 5.57 -8.62 -2.63
C ARG A 17 5.24 -7.69 -1.46
N ALA A 18 6.02 -6.64 -1.26
CA ALA A 18 5.74 -5.63 -0.23
C ALA A 18 4.36 -4.96 -0.41
N ILE A 19 3.98 -4.60 -1.65
CA ILE A 19 2.63 -4.06 -1.93
C ILE A 19 1.55 -5.11 -1.62
N LYS A 20 1.77 -6.37 -2.01
CA LYS A 20 0.84 -7.48 -1.75
C LYS A 20 0.69 -7.84 -0.27
N MET A 21 1.67 -7.49 0.58
CA MET A 21 1.62 -7.71 2.02
C MET A 21 0.70 -6.71 2.74
N LEU A 22 0.42 -5.54 2.15
CA LEU A 22 -0.34 -4.48 2.83
C LEU A 22 -1.67 -4.96 3.45
N PRO A 23 -2.53 -5.76 2.77
CA PRO A 23 -3.76 -6.25 3.40
C PRO A 23 -3.55 -7.07 4.67
N GLU A 24 -2.51 -7.91 4.71
CA GLU A 24 -2.15 -8.73 5.87
C GLU A 24 -1.61 -7.87 7.01
N VAL A 25 -0.71 -6.92 6.70
CA VAL A 25 -0.18 -5.96 7.68
C VAL A 25 -1.30 -5.11 8.29
N TYR A 26 -2.30 -4.73 7.50
CA TYR A 26 -3.46 -4.01 8.00
C TYR A 26 -4.28 -4.88 8.96
N ALA A 27 -4.56 -6.14 8.59
CA ALA A 27 -5.29 -7.07 9.44
C ALA A 27 -4.57 -7.32 10.78
N GLU A 28 -3.23 -7.44 10.78
CA GLU A 28 -2.45 -7.52 12.01
C GLU A 28 -2.55 -6.24 12.88
N MET A 29 -2.69 -5.08 12.24
CA MET A 29 -2.73 -3.79 12.93
C MET A 29 -4.09 -3.51 13.58
N VAL A 30 -5.19 -3.87 12.91
CA VAL A 30 -6.56 -3.52 13.36
C VAL A 30 -7.37 -4.72 13.88
N GLY A 31 -6.89 -5.96 13.69
CA GLY A 31 -7.63 -7.16 14.04
C GLY A 31 -8.96 -7.25 13.29
N GLU A 32 -10.05 -7.47 14.01
CA GLU A 32 -11.41 -7.56 13.44
C GLU A 32 -12.08 -6.19 13.23
N ALA A 33 -11.48 -5.08 13.71
CA ALA A 33 -12.06 -3.73 13.62
C ALA A 33 -12.15 -3.21 12.16
N GLY A 34 -11.43 -3.84 11.24
CA GLY A 34 -11.52 -3.49 9.83
C GLY A 34 -10.84 -4.48 8.90
N ARG A 35 -11.13 -4.35 7.60
CA ARG A 35 -10.58 -5.18 6.54
C ARG A 35 -9.95 -4.30 5.48
N CYS A 36 -8.83 -4.74 4.92
CA CYS A 36 -8.21 -4.11 3.76
C CYS A 36 -8.12 -5.13 2.62
N ARG A 37 -8.32 -4.66 1.39
CA ARG A 37 -8.10 -5.45 0.17
C ARG A 37 -7.28 -4.65 -0.83
N LEU A 38 -6.28 -5.31 -1.40
CA LEU A 38 -5.53 -4.77 -2.54
C LEU A 38 -6.31 -5.03 -3.83
N LYS A 39 -6.57 -3.99 -4.62
CA LYS A 39 -7.21 -4.09 -5.93
C LYS A 39 -6.47 -3.28 -6.99
N ARG A 40 -6.78 -3.60 -8.26
CA ARG A 40 -6.28 -2.88 -9.45
C ARG A 40 -4.77 -2.66 -9.47
N LEU A 41 -4.00 -3.61 -8.94
CA LEU A 41 -2.54 -3.55 -8.96
C LEU A 41 -2.02 -3.59 -10.40
N ARG A 42 -1.39 -2.49 -10.81
CA ARG A 42 -0.64 -2.30 -12.05
C ARG A 42 0.82 -2.10 -11.69
N ALA A 43 1.50 -3.21 -11.41
CA ALA A 43 2.87 -3.22 -10.93
C ALA A 43 3.83 -2.51 -11.90
N GLU A 44 3.62 -2.63 -13.20
CA GLU A 44 4.42 -2.02 -14.26
C GLU A 44 4.53 -0.49 -14.19
N ILE A 45 3.57 0.17 -13.56
CA ILE A 45 3.53 1.62 -13.34
C ILE A 45 3.38 1.99 -11.86
N GLY A 46 3.46 1.01 -10.96
CA GLY A 46 3.40 1.23 -9.52
C GLY A 46 2.05 1.76 -9.02
N MET A 47 0.93 1.53 -9.73
CA MET A 47 -0.39 2.00 -9.29
C MET A 47 -1.21 0.87 -8.68
N PHE A 48 -1.96 1.16 -7.63
CA PHE A 48 -2.88 0.20 -7.01
C PHE A 48 -3.94 0.91 -6.14
N GLU A 49 -4.95 0.16 -5.69
CA GLU A 49 -5.97 0.66 -4.77
C GLU A 49 -5.96 -0.16 -3.49
N LEU A 50 -6.10 0.52 -2.35
CA LEU A 50 -6.43 -0.10 -1.07
C LEU A 50 -7.90 0.17 -0.76
N HIS A 51 -8.66 -0.91 -0.59
CA HIS A 51 -10.08 -0.89 -0.27
C HIS A 51 -10.23 -1.26 1.20
N PHE A 52 -10.54 -0.27 2.02
CA PHE A 52 -10.78 -0.42 3.44
C PHE A 52 -12.27 -0.58 3.71
N ILE A 53 -12.60 -1.45 4.66
CA ILE A 53 -13.96 -1.68 5.14
C ILE A 53 -13.91 -1.67 6.67
N SER A 54 -14.68 -0.80 7.33
CA SER A 54 -14.81 -0.78 8.79
C SER A 54 -15.66 -1.97 9.28
N GLU A 55 -15.69 -2.19 10.59
CA GLU A 55 -16.62 -3.14 11.22
C GLU A 55 -18.09 -2.84 10.87
N SER A 56 -18.47 -1.56 10.83
CA SER A 56 -19.81 -1.09 10.42
C SER A 56 -20.13 -1.34 8.94
N GLY A 57 -19.15 -1.77 8.14
CA GLY A 57 -19.31 -2.05 6.71
C GLY A 57 -19.13 -0.82 5.81
N GLU A 58 -18.78 0.34 6.38
CA GLU A 58 -18.46 1.54 5.62
C GLU A 58 -17.18 1.34 4.82
N LYS A 59 -17.10 1.92 3.61
CA LYS A 59 -16.03 1.62 2.65
C LYS A 59 -15.27 2.88 2.30
N TYR A 60 -13.95 2.79 2.36
CA TYR A 60 -13.04 3.82 1.89
C TYR A 60 -12.06 3.22 0.88
N VAL A 61 -11.83 3.94 -0.22
CA VAL A 61 -10.90 3.51 -1.27
C VAL A 61 -9.82 4.55 -1.41
N CYS A 62 -8.57 4.15 -1.20
CA CYS A 62 -7.41 4.99 -1.43
C CYS A 62 -6.70 4.57 -2.70
N LEU A 63 -6.55 5.50 -3.65
CA LEU A 63 -5.67 5.32 -4.80
C LEU A 63 -4.23 5.54 -4.34
N MET A 64 -3.37 4.56 -4.60
CA MET A 64 -1.99 4.55 -4.18
C MET A 64 -1.06 4.53 -5.38
N THR A 65 0.09 5.15 -5.21
CA THR A 65 1.25 4.98 -6.08
C THR A 65 2.43 4.46 -5.28
N ALA A 66 3.27 3.65 -5.90
CA ALA A 66 4.53 3.17 -5.36
C ALA A 66 5.62 3.28 -6.43
N CYS A 67 6.66 4.05 -6.14
CA CYS A 67 7.82 4.15 -7.01
C CYS A 67 9.05 3.52 -6.33
N VAL A 68 10.01 3.14 -7.16
CA VAL A 68 11.22 2.46 -6.73
C VAL A 68 12.36 3.45 -6.76
N THR A 69 12.98 3.70 -5.61
CA THR A 69 14.16 4.56 -5.48
C THR A 69 15.36 3.69 -5.15
N GLY A 70 16.01 3.15 -6.19
CA GLY A 70 17.09 2.17 -6.04
C GLY A 70 16.61 0.88 -5.37
N VAL A 71 16.98 0.69 -4.11
CA VAL A 71 16.60 -0.48 -3.30
C VAL A 71 15.30 -0.29 -2.51
N ASP A 72 14.88 0.96 -2.32
CA ASP A 72 13.74 1.32 -1.49
C ASP A 72 12.44 1.44 -2.31
N LEU A 73 11.33 1.48 -1.58
CA LEU A 73 10.00 1.77 -2.10
C LEU A 73 9.48 3.07 -1.51
N VAL A 74 9.01 3.99 -2.34
CA VAL A 74 8.28 5.17 -1.89
C VAL A 74 6.82 4.99 -2.23
N PHE A 75 5.98 4.92 -1.20
CA PHE A 75 4.53 4.93 -1.34
C PHE A 75 4.03 6.37 -1.28
N ALA A 76 3.02 6.70 -2.07
CA ALA A 76 2.39 8.01 -2.04
C ALA A 76 0.88 7.93 -2.28
N ALA A 77 0.15 8.75 -1.52
CA ALA A 77 -1.28 8.98 -1.61
C ALA A 77 -1.62 10.27 -0.85
N ASN A 78 -2.76 10.89 -1.17
CA ASN A 78 -3.29 12.04 -0.40
C ASN A 78 -2.25 13.17 -0.17
N ASN A 79 -1.45 13.47 -1.21
CA ASN A 79 -0.33 14.44 -1.17
C ASN A 79 0.73 14.18 -0.08
N ARG A 80 0.80 12.95 0.43
CA ARG A 80 1.76 12.47 1.42
C ARG A 80 2.56 11.32 0.83
N SER A 81 3.77 11.09 1.34
CA SER A 81 4.61 9.97 0.92
C SER A 81 5.36 9.35 2.09
N VAL A 82 5.70 8.08 1.95
CA VAL A 82 6.53 7.35 2.90
C VAL A 82 7.55 6.49 2.16
N LEU A 83 8.79 6.52 2.64
CA LEU A 83 9.87 5.68 2.14
C LEU A 83 10.00 4.44 3.03
N VAL A 84 10.01 3.27 2.40
CA VAL A 84 10.16 1.97 3.04
C VAL A 84 11.41 1.30 2.47
N SER A 85 12.39 1.11 3.34
CA SER A 85 13.65 0.46 2.97
C SER A 85 13.63 -1.04 3.20
N ARG A 86 14.46 -1.75 2.43
CA ARG A 86 14.69 -3.19 2.62
C ARG A 86 15.29 -3.51 4.01
N PRO A 87 15.09 -4.74 4.54
CA PRO A 87 14.10 -5.73 4.08
C PRO A 87 12.68 -5.23 4.32
N PHE A 88 11.73 -5.60 3.45
CA PHE A 88 10.33 -5.24 3.62
C PHE A 88 9.69 -6.16 4.66
N SER A 89 9.33 -5.60 5.81
CA SER A 89 8.66 -6.30 6.91
C SER A 89 7.30 -5.66 7.22
N PRO A 90 6.40 -6.38 7.92
CA PRO A 90 5.14 -5.80 8.38
C PRO A 90 5.33 -4.49 9.15
N GLU A 91 6.28 -4.41 10.09
CA GLU A 91 6.46 -3.19 10.90
C GLU A 91 6.83 -1.98 10.05
N LYS A 92 7.69 -2.18 9.03
CA LYS A 92 8.10 -1.10 8.12
C LYS A 92 7.03 -0.68 7.13
N LEU A 93 6.02 -1.54 6.89
CA LEU A 93 4.90 -1.25 5.99
C LEU A 93 3.74 -0.55 6.71
N ARG A 94 3.66 -0.61 8.04
CA ARG A 94 2.59 0.05 8.81
C ARG A 94 2.42 1.55 8.49
N PRO A 95 3.49 2.36 8.35
CA PRO A 95 3.33 3.78 8.08
C PRO A 95 2.71 4.09 6.69
N VAL A 96 2.58 3.10 5.81
CA VAL A 96 1.81 3.26 4.56
C VAL A 96 0.33 3.52 4.85
N PHE A 97 -0.21 3.02 5.97
CA PHE A 97 -1.61 3.26 6.34
C PHE A 97 -1.84 4.65 6.89
N ASP A 98 -0.83 5.28 7.50
CA ASP A 98 -0.94 6.67 7.97
C ASP A 98 -1.21 7.62 6.79
N ILE A 99 -0.59 7.38 5.63
CA ILE A 99 -0.84 8.17 4.43
C ILE A 99 -2.11 7.73 3.69
N ALA A 100 -2.42 6.42 3.68
CA ALA A 100 -3.56 5.89 2.96
C ALA A 100 -4.87 6.31 3.60
N LEU A 101 -4.95 6.30 4.93
CA LEU A 101 -6.17 6.64 5.70
C LEU A 101 -6.24 8.12 6.09
N ALA A 102 -5.27 8.93 5.70
CA ALA A 102 -5.17 10.31 6.16
C ALA A 102 -6.38 11.20 5.80
N ASP A 103 -7.09 10.86 4.71
CA ASP A 103 -8.32 11.55 4.27
C ASP A 103 -9.56 10.67 4.47
N CYS A 104 -9.43 9.56 5.22
CA CYS A 104 -10.54 8.68 5.56
C CYS A 104 -11.39 9.33 6.66
N THR A 105 -12.65 9.63 6.34
CA THR A 105 -13.62 10.20 7.29
C THR A 105 -14.42 9.13 8.03
N ILE A 106 -14.13 7.85 7.78
CA ILE A 106 -14.82 6.71 8.40
C ILE A 106 -14.21 6.45 9.78
N SER A 107 -15.07 6.22 10.77
CA SER A 107 -14.64 5.78 12.10
C SER A 107 -14.16 4.34 12.05
N MET A 108 -12.86 4.14 12.21
CA MET A 108 -12.28 2.82 12.48
C MET A 108 -12.22 2.69 14.02
N SER A 109 -13.36 2.38 14.64
CA SER A 109 -13.48 2.19 16.10
C SER A 109 -12.93 0.85 16.55
#